data_AF-A0A2X4TDB5-F1
#
_entry.id   AF-A0A2X4TDB5-F1
#
_cell.length_a   1.000
_cell.length_b   1.000
_cell.length_c   1.000
_cell.angle_alpha   90.00
_cell.angle_beta   90.00
_cell.angle_gamma   90.00
#
_symmetry.space_group_name_H-M   'P 1'
#
loop_
_entity.id
_entity.type
_entity.pdbx_description
1 polymer ?
#
loop_
_entity_poly.entity_id
_entity_poly.type
_entity_poly.pdbx_seq_one_letter_code
_entity_poly.pdbx_strand_id
1 'polypeptide(L)'
;MLHQKLNPTSSEDLTIDVDLLYETDPCELKLDEMIEAEPEPEMIEGLPASDALTPADRYLELFEHVQSTKLFPDSKTFPDCAPKMDPLDILIRYRKVRRHRDFDLRRFVENHFWLPETLSSEYVSNPENSLKEHIDQLWPILTREPQDHIPWSSLLALPQSYIVPGGRFSETYYWDSYFTMLGLAESGREDLLKCMADNFAWMIENYGHIPNGNRTYYLSRSSRRFSP
;
A
#
# COMPACT_ATOMS: atom_id res chain seq x y z
N MET A 1 -54.60 21.52 -60.94
CA MET A 1 -53.70 21.33 -59.79
C MET A 1 -52.56 20.44 -60.30
N LEU A 2 -51.46 20.97 -60.82
CA LEU A 2 -50.31 21.51 -60.08
C LEU A 2 -49.87 20.56 -58.95
N HIS A 3 -48.88 19.70 -59.20
CA HIS A 3 -47.50 19.95 -58.75
C HIS A 3 -46.54 18.88 -59.26
N GLN A 4 -45.49 19.35 -59.94
CA GLN A 4 -44.24 18.65 -60.20
C GLN A 4 -43.53 18.28 -58.89
N LYS A 5 -42.73 17.20 -58.89
CA LYS A 5 -41.27 17.33 -58.73
C LYS A 5 -40.54 16.02 -59.08
N LEU A 6 -39.58 16.19 -59.98
CA LEU A 6 -38.47 15.28 -60.27
C LEU A 6 -37.59 15.15 -59.02
N ASN A 7 -37.02 13.97 -58.79
CA ASN A 7 -35.82 13.79 -57.97
C ASN A 7 -34.79 12.95 -58.74
N PRO A 8 -33.77 13.57 -59.33
CA PRO A 8 -32.43 13.00 -59.44
C PRO A 8 -31.53 13.63 -58.37
N THR A 9 -30.73 12.82 -57.66
CA THR A 9 -29.26 12.96 -57.53
C THR A 9 -28.73 12.11 -56.38
N SER A 10 -27.69 11.37 -56.71
CA SER A 10 -26.65 10.75 -55.90
C SER A 10 -26.42 11.30 -54.48
N SER A 11 -26.34 10.38 -53.51
CA SER A 11 -25.43 10.51 -52.37
C SER A 11 -24.60 9.23 -52.30
N GLU A 12 -23.33 9.36 -52.62
CA GLU A 12 -22.30 8.34 -52.43
C GLU A 12 -22.19 8.02 -50.94
N ASP A 13 -22.55 6.81 -50.52
CA ASP A 13 -22.14 6.28 -49.22
C ASP A 13 -20.79 5.60 -49.43
N LEU A 14 -19.73 6.34 -49.07
CA LEU A 14 -18.37 5.85 -48.97
C LEU A 14 -18.28 4.87 -47.80
N THR A 15 -18.54 3.59 -48.07
CA THR A 15 -18.14 2.51 -47.17
C THR A 15 -16.62 2.39 -47.23
N ILE A 16 -15.94 2.97 -46.24
CA ILE A 16 -14.51 2.73 -46.03
C ILE A 16 -14.38 1.35 -45.39
N ASP A 17 -14.06 0.36 -46.20
CA ASP A 17 -13.66 -0.98 -45.77
C ASP A 17 -12.16 -0.91 -45.41
N VAL A 18 -11.84 -0.52 -44.17
CA VAL A 18 -10.49 -0.69 -43.63
C VAL A 18 -10.46 -2.02 -42.89
N ASP A 19 -9.92 -3.04 -43.53
CA ASP A 19 -9.41 -4.22 -42.83
C ASP A 19 -8.27 -3.76 -41.91
N LEU A 20 -8.59 -3.53 -40.63
CA LEU A 20 -7.60 -3.37 -39.57
C LEU A 20 -6.94 -4.72 -39.35
N LEU A 21 -5.84 -4.97 -40.06
CA LEU A 21 -4.89 -6.01 -39.74
C LEU A 21 -4.21 -5.66 -38.41
N TYR A 22 -4.72 -6.22 -37.32
CA TYR A 22 -4.03 -6.26 -36.05
C TYR A 22 -2.84 -7.21 -36.19
N GLU A 23 -1.63 -6.67 -36.32
CA GLU A 23 -0.44 -7.46 -36.02
C GLU A 23 -0.42 -7.68 -34.51
N THR A 24 -0.54 -8.93 -34.09
CA THR A 24 -0.38 -9.33 -32.70
C THR A 24 1.10 -9.18 -32.33
N ASP A 25 1.36 -8.35 -31.33
CA ASP A 25 2.67 -8.23 -30.70
C ASP A 25 3.08 -9.64 -30.18
N PRO A 26 4.28 -10.16 -30.50
CA PRO A 26 4.69 -11.52 -30.12
C PRO A 26 4.73 -11.77 -28.60
N CYS A 27 4.51 -10.75 -27.76
CA CYS A 27 4.45 -10.84 -26.30
C CYS A 27 3.02 -10.78 -25.73
N GLU A 28 1.98 -11.20 -26.45
CA GLU A 28 0.67 -11.43 -25.84
C GLU A 28 0.74 -12.55 -24.78
N LEU A 29 0.73 -12.16 -23.51
CA LEU A 29 0.58 -13.05 -22.36
C LEU A 29 -0.77 -13.77 -22.45
N LYS A 30 -0.75 -15.05 -22.85
CA LYS A 30 -1.94 -15.90 -22.88
C LYS A 30 -2.38 -16.24 -21.45
N LEU A 31 -3.35 -15.47 -20.97
CA LEU A 31 -3.95 -15.60 -19.64
C LEU A 31 -4.55 -17.00 -19.38
N ASP A 32 -4.96 -17.69 -20.44
CA ASP A 32 -5.65 -18.99 -20.36
C ASP A 32 -4.73 -20.17 -20.00
N GLU A 33 -3.40 -19.99 -20.05
CA GLU A 33 -2.42 -21.02 -19.66
C GLU A 33 -1.89 -20.84 -18.22
N MET A 34 -2.25 -19.75 -17.52
CA MET A 34 -1.75 -19.43 -16.18
C MET A 34 -2.65 -19.96 -15.04
N ILE A 35 -3.14 -21.19 -15.15
CA ILE A 35 -3.80 -21.88 -14.03
C ILE A 35 -2.74 -22.67 -13.26
N GLU A 36 -1.79 -21.99 -12.64
CA GLU A 36 -1.04 -22.58 -11.52
C GLU A 36 -1.39 -21.80 -10.26
N ALA A 37 -1.99 -22.51 -9.31
CA ALA A 37 -2.38 -21.98 -8.02
C ALA A 37 -1.14 -21.37 -7.32
N GLU A 38 -1.29 -20.14 -6.84
CA GLU A 38 -0.26 -19.47 -6.05
C GLU A 38 0.13 -20.37 -4.86
N PRO A 39 1.42 -20.69 -4.65
CA PRO A 39 1.82 -21.50 -3.51
C PRO A 39 1.61 -20.72 -2.22
N GLU A 40 0.96 -21.37 -1.24
CA GLU A 40 0.75 -20.83 0.10
C GLU A 40 2.11 -20.49 0.75
N PRO A 41 2.20 -19.40 1.55
CA PRO A 41 3.45 -18.99 2.16
C PRO A 41 3.98 -20.04 3.14
N GLU A 42 5.16 -20.58 2.85
CA GLU A 42 5.88 -21.49 3.75
C GLU A 42 6.68 -20.72 4.81
N MET A 43 6.62 -21.19 6.06
CA MET A 43 7.41 -20.67 7.18
C MET A 43 8.83 -21.25 7.15
N ILE A 44 9.86 -20.41 7.08
CA ILE A 44 11.27 -20.82 7.13
C ILE A 44 11.76 -20.81 8.60
N GLU A 45 12.37 -21.92 9.06
CA GLU A 45 12.89 -22.07 10.43
C GLU A 45 14.13 -21.20 10.71
N GLY A 46 14.17 -20.54 11.89
CA GLY A 46 15.39 -19.97 12.47
C GLY A 46 15.43 -18.45 12.68
N LEU A 47 14.36 -17.73 12.40
CA LEU A 47 14.30 -16.26 12.51
C LEU A 47 13.33 -15.82 13.62
N PRO A 48 13.55 -14.64 14.26
CA PRO A 48 12.59 -14.13 15.23
C PRO A 48 11.22 -14.04 14.58
N ALA A 49 10.18 -14.57 15.24
CA ALA A 49 8.84 -14.60 14.68
C ALA A 49 8.43 -13.17 14.30
N SER A 50 8.36 -12.89 13.00
CA SER A 50 7.55 -11.80 12.50
C SER A 50 6.18 -12.00 13.12
N ASP A 51 5.66 -10.98 13.78
CA ASP A 51 4.47 -11.13 14.58
C ASP A 51 3.30 -11.55 13.67
N ALA A 52 3.06 -12.86 13.59
CA ALA A 52 2.29 -13.49 12.51
C ALA A 52 0.78 -13.19 12.61
N LEU A 53 0.36 -12.63 13.75
CA LEU A 53 -1.02 -12.24 13.97
C LEU A 53 -1.28 -10.86 13.38
N THR A 54 -2.18 -10.82 12.41
CA THR A 54 -2.75 -9.57 11.91
C THR A 54 -3.39 -8.79 13.07
N PRO A 55 -3.54 -7.45 12.99
CA PRO A 55 -4.27 -6.70 14.01
C PRO A 55 -5.70 -7.21 14.24
N ALA A 56 -6.34 -7.79 13.22
CA ALA A 56 -7.65 -8.41 13.35
C ALA A 56 -7.59 -9.67 14.24
N ASP A 57 -6.65 -10.57 13.98
CA ASP A 57 -6.48 -11.80 14.78
C ASP A 57 -6.00 -11.51 16.20
N ARG A 58 -5.21 -10.45 16.36
CA ARG A 58 -4.67 -10.00 17.66
C ARG A 58 -5.73 -9.40 18.56
N TYR A 59 -6.54 -8.49 18.03
CA TYR A 59 -7.49 -7.71 18.83
C TYR A 59 -8.93 -8.24 18.74
N LEU A 60 -9.24 -9.18 17.85
CA LEU A 60 -10.52 -9.89 17.77
C LEU A 60 -11.73 -8.94 17.88
N GLU A 61 -12.54 -9.10 18.93
CA GLU A 61 -13.75 -8.30 19.14
C GLU A 61 -13.49 -6.81 19.39
N LEU A 62 -12.27 -6.42 19.78
CA LEU A 62 -11.89 -5.02 19.88
C LEU A 62 -11.71 -4.44 18.48
N PHE A 63 -11.05 -5.19 17.59
CA PHE A 63 -10.86 -4.78 16.20
C PHE A 63 -12.22 -4.58 15.52
N GLU A 64 -13.11 -5.58 15.60
CA GLU A 64 -14.45 -5.49 15.03
C GLU A 64 -15.25 -4.30 15.58
N HIS A 65 -15.16 -4.04 16.89
CA HIS A 65 -15.88 -2.92 17.50
C HIS A 65 -15.35 -1.55 17.03
N VAL A 66 -14.02 -1.39 16.91
CA VAL A 66 -13.41 -0.16 16.41
C VAL A 66 -13.79 0.09 14.94
N GLN A 67 -13.71 -0.94 14.10
CA GLN A 67 -14.03 -0.80 12.67
C GLN A 67 -15.54 -0.59 12.44
N SER A 68 -16.41 -1.30 13.15
CA SER A 68 -17.88 -1.19 12.97
C SER A 68 -18.45 0.13 13.45
N THR A 69 -17.86 0.72 14.49
CA THR A 69 -18.25 2.05 14.99
C THR A 69 -17.72 3.21 14.16
N LYS A 70 -16.85 2.95 13.17
CA LYS A 70 -16.19 3.97 12.35
C LYS A 70 -15.52 5.04 13.21
N LEU A 71 -14.79 4.59 14.24
CA LEU A 71 -14.11 5.48 15.19
C LEU A 71 -13.12 6.43 14.51
N PHE A 72 -12.49 5.95 13.43
CA PHE A 72 -11.54 6.67 12.60
C PHE A 72 -12.13 6.94 11.20
N PRO A 73 -11.64 7.99 10.50
CA PRO A 73 -12.14 8.33 9.16
C PRO A 73 -11.86 7.24 8.12
N ASP A 74 -10.86 6.40 8.35
CA ASP A 74 -10.49 5.29 7.48
C ASP A 74 -10.26 3.98 8.26
N SER A 75 -10.25 2.87 7.54
CA SER A 75 -10.09 1.52 8.11
C SER A 75 -8.64 1.12 8.38
N LYS A 76 -7.66 1.93 7.97
CA LYS A 76 -6.22 1.69 8.13
C LYS A 76 -5.67 2.30 9.42
N THR A 77 -6.28 3.37 9.92
CA THR A 77 -5.80 4.08 11.12
C THR A 77 -5.60 3.15 12.32
N PHE A 78 -6.58 2.28 12.63
CA PHE A 78 -6.48 1.37 13.78
C PHE A 78 -5.46 0.24 13.60
N PRO A 79 -5.41 -0.48 12.45
CA PRO A 79 -4.32 -1.42 12.15
C PRO A 79 -2.91 -0.83 12.27
N ASP A 80 -2.75 0.47 12.03
CA ASP A 80 -1.46 1.16 12.10
C ASP A 80 -1.07 1.59 13.52
N CYS A 81 -2.03 1.59 14.45
CA CYS A 81 -1.79 2.01 15.83
C CYS A 81 -0.85 1.04 16.55
N ALA A 82 0.24 1.57 17.11
CA ALA A 82 1.12 0.79 17.96
C ALA A 82 0.53 0.66 19.38
N PRO A 83 0.45 -0.54 19.96
CA PRO A 83 -0.06 -0.70 21.32
C PRO A 83 0.93 -0.15 22.34
N LYS A 84 0.42 0.41 23.44
CA LYS A 84 1.21 0.95 24.56
C LYS A 84 1.68 -0.12 25.54
N MET A 85 1.16 -1.33 25.42
CA MET A 85 1.42 -2.46 26.30
C MET A 85 1.13 -3.78 25.58
N ASP A 86 1.30 -4.91 26.28
CA ASP A 86 1.02 -6.22 25.71
C ASP A 86 -0.41 -6.30 25.10
N PRO A 87 -0.55 -6.72 23.83
CA PRO A 87 -1.84 -6.81 23.16
C PRO A 87 -2.88 -7.67 23.87
N LEU A 88 -2.46 -8.77 24.51
CA LEU A 88 -3.35 -9.64 25.26
C LEU A 88 -3.89 -8.93 26.50
N ASP A 89 -3.06 -8.14 27.18
CA ASP A 89 -3.48 -7.32 28.32
C ASP A 89 -4.51 -6.27 27.90
N ILE A 90 -4.31 -5.62 26.75
CA ILE A 90 -5.28 -4.67 26.19
C ILE A 90 -6.61 -5.38 25.94
N LEU A 91 -6.59 -6.56 25.32
CA LEU A 91 -7.79 -7.33 25.04
C LEU A 91 -8.52 -7.79 26.32
N ILE A 92 -7.78 -8.24 27.33
CA ILE A 92 -8.33 -8.61 28.64
C ILE A 92 -8.99 -7.40 29.31
N ARG A 93 -8.34 -6.22 29.27
CA ARG A 93 -8.89 -4.98 29.80
C ARG A 93 -10.17 -4.60 29.08
N TYR A 94 -10.16 -4.63 27.75
CA TYR A 94 -11.33 -4.36 26.92
C TYR A 94 -12.51 -5.27 27.30
N ARG A 95 -12.28 -6.59 27.40
CA ARG A 95 -13.32 -7.57 27.80
C ARG A 95 -13.96 -7.26 29.15
N LYS A 96 -13.19 -6.74 30.10
CA LYS A 96 -13.69 -6.34 31.43
C LYS A 96 -14.56 -5.08 31.37
N VAL A 97 -14.14 -4.07 30.60
CA VAL A 97 -14.79 -2.75 30.63
C VAL A 97 -15.89 -2.58 29.58
N ARG A 98 -15.90 -3.34 28.48
CA ARG A 98 -16.82 -3.15 27.34
C ARG A 98 -18.31 -3.24 27.67
N ARG A 99 -18.67 -3.87 28.79
CA ARG A 99 -20.07 -4.03 29.25
C ARG A 99 -20.50 -2.97 30.26
N HIS A 100 -19.61 -2.07 30.67
CA HIS A 100 -19.97 -0.96 31.55
C HIS A 100 -20.81 0.08 30.79
N ARG A 101 -21.79 0.67 31.47
CA ARG A 101 -22.70 1.67 30.87
C ARG A 101 -21.97 2.95 30.44
N ASP A 102 -20.88 3.30 31.11
CA ASP A 102 -20.08 4.50 30.84
C ASP A 102 -18.83 4.21 29.98
N PHE A 103 -18.80 3.07 29.29
CA PHE A 103 -17.65 2.70 28.45
C PHE A 103 -17.59 3.58 27.19
N ASP A 104 -16.45 4.25 27.02
CA ASP A 104 -16.12 5.03 25.83
C ASP A 104 -14.99 4.34 25.05
N LEU A 105 -15.31 3.87 23.84
CA LEU A 105 -14.35 3.18 22.97
C LEU A 105 -13.23 4.11 22.49
N ARG A 106 -13.53 5.37 22.19
CA ARG A 106 -12.51 6.36 21.74
C ARG A 106 -11.47 6.53 22.83
N ARG A 107 -11.92 6.82 24.03
CA ARG A 107 -11.04 7.01 25.19
C ARG A 107 -10.27 5.73 25.52
N PHE A 108 -10.89 4.56 25.35
CA PHE A 108 -10.20 3.29 25.53
C PHE A 108 -9.05 3.14 24.53
N VAL A 109 -9.27 3.42 23.25
CA VAL A 109 -8.23 3.31 22.21
C VAL A 109 -7.10 4.33 22.47
N GLU A 110 -7.42 5.59 22.72
CA GLU A 110 -6.43 6.65 22.98
C GLU A 110 -5.54 6.33 24.20
N ASN A 111 -6.09 5.66 25.22
CA ASN A 111 -5.33 5.28 26.41
C ASN A 111 -4.40 4.08 26.19
N HIS A 112 -4.73 3.16 25.26
CA HIS A 112 -3.99 1.90 25.08
C HIS A 112 -3.18 1.84 23.78
N PHE A 113 -3.33 2.80 22.88
CA PHE A 113 -2.66 2.84 21.59
C PHE A 113 -2.02 4.21 21.32
N TRP A 114 -0.89 4.20 20.61
CA TRP A 114 -0.32 5.35 19.94
C TRP A 114 -0.95 5.47 18.56
N LEU A 115 -1.55 6.62 18.27
CA LEU A 115 -2.09 6.92 16.95
C LEU A 115 -0.93 7.15 15.97
N PRO A 116 -1.08 6.72 14.69
CA PRO A 116 -0.06 7.00 13.68
C PRO A 116 0.11 8.50 13.50
N GLU A 117 1.37 8.94 13.38
CA GLU A 117 1.68 10.34 13.10
C GLU A 117 1.38 10.66 11.64
N THR A 118 0.56 11.68 11.43
CA THR A 118 0.30 12.22 10.09
C THR A 118 1.36 13.27 9.78
N LEU A 119 2.45 12.88 9.11
CA LEU A 119 3.53 13.79 8.70
C LEU A 119 3.13 14.75 7.54
N SER A 120 1.88 14.71 7.09
CA SER A 120 1.45 15.34 5.84
C SER A 120 1.17 16.84 5.91
N SER A 121 1.52 17.55 7.00
CA SER A 121 1.09 18.95 7.18
C SER A 121 2.15 20.03 7.03
N GLU A 122 3.44 19.69 6.91
CA GLU A 122 4.50 20.72 6.95
C GLU A 122 5.02 21.16 5.58
N TYR A 123 4.82 20.36 4.52
CA TYR A 123 5.29 20.73 3.19
C TYR A 123 4.30 21.65 2.46
N VAL A 124 4.75 22.84 2.09
CA VAL A 124 4.02 23.77 1.24
C VAL A 124 4.76 23.88 -0.09
N SER A 125 4.11 23.45 -1.18
CA SER A 125 4.67 23.59 -2.53
C SER A 125 4.88 25.08 -2.85
N ASN A 126 6.08 25.41 -3.32
CA ASN A 126 6.35 26.74 -3.87
C ASN A 126 5.94 26.78 -5.35
N PRO A 127 4.96 27.62 -5.76
CA PRO A 127 4.52 27.71 -7.15
C PRO A 127 5.61 28.15 -8.13
N GLU A 128 6.68 28.77 -7.64
CA GLU A 128 7.81 29.23 -8.45
C GLU A 128 8.82 28.10 -8.78
N ASN A 129 8.73 26.95 -8.10
CA ASN A 129 9.61 25.82 -8.39
C ASN A 129 9.18 25.14 -9.69
N SER A 130 10.15 24.70 -10.49
CA SER A 130 9.87 23.77 -11.58
C SER A 130 9.35 22.43 -11.04
N LEU A 131 8.66 21.66 -11.89
CA LEU A 131 8.17 20.33 -11.52
C LEU A 131 9.30 19.41 -11.01
N LYS A 132 10.48 19.48 -11.64
CA LYS A 132 11.65 18.69 -11.25
C LYS A 132 12.13 19.07 -9.85
N GLU A 133 12.31 20.36 -9.58
CA GLU A 133 12.75 20.84 -8.27
C GLU A 133 11.74 20.51 -7.17
N HIS A 134 10.44 20.57 -7.48
CA HIS A 134 9.40 20.14 -6.57
C HIS A 134 9.51 18.65 -6.24
N ILE A 135 9.70 17.77 -7.23
CA ILE A 135 9.89 16.33 -7.01
C ILE A 135 11.15 16.06 -6.18
N ASP A 136 12.27 16.71 -6.51
CA ASP A 136 13.54 16.52 -5.80
C ASP A 136 13.44 16.94 -4.31
N GLN A 137 12.64 17.97 -4.02
CA GLN A 137 12.36 18.41 -2.64
C GLN A 137 11.42 17.47 -1.87
N LEU A 138 10.63 16.64 -2.55
CA LEU A 138 9.77 15.66 -1.90
C LEU A 138 10.53 14.44 -1.39
N TRP A 139 11.68 14.09 -1.98
CA TRP A 139 12.42 12.88 -1.57
C TRP A 139 12.73 12.83 -0.08
N PRO A 140 13.33 13.87 0.56
CA PRO A 140 13.59 13.83 2.00
C PRO A 140 12.33 13.73 2.87
N ILE A 141 11.19 14.20 2.37
CA ILE A 141 9.90 14.23 3.09
C ILE A 141 9.24 12.86 3.06
N LEU A 142 9.40 12.16 1.94
CA LEU A 142 8.92 10.82 1.71
C LEU A 142 9.88 9.74 2.22
N THR A 143 11.12 10.10 2.56
CA THR A 143 12.07 9.19 3.22
C THR A 143 11.65 8.89 4.65
N ARG A 144 11.73 7.61 5.02
CA ARG A 144 11.66 7.12 6.38
C ARG A 144 12.99 6.47 6.71
N GLU A 145 13.53 6.84 7.86
CA GLU A 145 14.76 6.26 8.38
C GLU A 145 14.47 4.92 9.09
N PRO A 146 15.46 4.03 9.22
CA PRO A 146 15.37 2.88 10.11
C PRO A 146 15.04 3.39 11.52
N GLN A 147 13.81 3.15 11.96
CA GLN A 147 13.38 3.54 13.31
C GLN A 147 13.49 2.36 14.26
N ASP A 148 13.69 2.68 15.54
CA ASP A 148 13.49 1.72 16.63
C ASP A 148 12.05 1.21 16.56
N HIS A 149 11.92 -0.09 16.31
CA HIS A 149 10.63 -0.74 16.14
C HIS A 149 9.83 -0.70 17.45
N ILE A 150 8.70 0.00 17.45
CA ILE A 150 7.79 0.00 18.60
C ILE A 150 7.29 -1.45 18.80
N PRO A 151 7.46 -2.05 20.00
CA PRO A 151 7.02 -3.41 20.26
C PRO A 151 5.55 -3.64 19.86
N TRP A 152 5.29 -4.78 19.23
CA TRP A 152 3.95 -5.20 18.77
C TRP A 152 3.27 -4.25 17.77
N SER A 153 3.99 -3.27 17.21
CA SER A 153 3.53 -2.49 16.08
C SER A 153 3.27 -3.38 14.87
N SER A 154 2.36 -2.96 14.01
CA SER A 154 2.18 -3.62 12.72
C SER A 154 3.29 -3.26 11.73
N LEU A 155 4.05 -2.17 11.91
CA LEU A 155 5.12 -1.76 11.00
C LEU A 155 6.33 -2.68 11.16
N LEU A 156 6.76 -3.35 10.10
CA LEU A 156 7.95 -4.19 10.10
C LEU A 156 9.20 -3.34 9.97
N ALA A 157 10.20 -3.61 10.81
CA ALA A 157 11.49 -2.94 10.75
C ALA A 157 12.19 -3.23 9.42
N LEU A 158 12.86 -2.21 8.88
CA LEU A 158 13.74 -2.32 7.72
C LEU A 158 15.14 -1.83 8.10
N PRO A 159 16.21 -2.48 7.62
CA PRO A 159 17.59 -2.14 8.00
C PRO A 159 18.09 -0.83 7.38
N GLN A 160 17.53 -0.39 6.26
CA GLN A 160 17.95 0.82 5.53
C GLN A 160 16.80 1.81 5.37
N SER A 161 17.12 3.07 5.06
CA SER A 161 16.12 4.10 4.77
C SER A 161 15.28 3.71 3.56
N TYR A 162 14.01 4.08 3.55
CA TYR A 162 13.06 3.73 2.49
C TYR A 162 12.12 4.88 2.14
N ILE A 163 11.60 4.88 0.92
CA ILE A 163 10.59 5.86 0.48
C ILE A 163 9.18 5.31 0.71
N VAL A 164 8.27 6.19 1.13
CA VAL A 164 6.83 5.92 1.21
C VAL A 164 6.06 6.75 0.17
N PRO A 165 4.88 6.29 -0.28
CA PRO A 165 4.06 7.07 -1.23
C PRO A 165 3.59 8.43 -0.69
N GLY A 166 3.54 8.58 0.64
CA GLY A 166 3.13 9.80 1.32
C GLY A 166 1.66 9.82 1.77
N GLY A 167 1.27 10.90 2.45
CA GLY A 167 -0.06 11.03 3.05
C GLY A 167 -0.29 10.01 4.16
N ARG A 168 -1.34 9.18 4.03
CA ARG A 168 -1.69 8.14 5.01
C ARG A 168 -0.78 6.91 4.96
N PHE A 169 0.03 6.78 3.92
CA PHE A 169 0.92 5.65 3.71
C PHE A 169 2.26 5.94 4.37
N SER A 170 2.53 5.22 5.46
CA SER A 170 3.74 5.37 6.28
C SER A 170 4.68 4.16 6.18
N GLU A 171 4.33 3.21 5.33
CA GLU A 171 5.08 2.00 4.99
C GLU A 171 5.55 2.07 3.54
N THR A 172 6.63 1.36 3.23
CA THR A 172 7.03 1.14 1.84
C THR A 172 6.01 0.23 1.16
N TYR A 173 5.76 0.45 -0.12
CA TYR A 173 4.86 -0.36 -0.95
C TYR A 173 5.64 -0.96 -2.10
N TYR A 174 5.56 -2.28 -2.30
CA TYR A 174 6.41 -3.00 -3.23
C TYR A 174 6.27 -2.50 -4.67
N TRP A 175 5.04 -2.43 -5.19
CA TRP A 175 4.79 -2.03 -6.57
C TRP A 175 5.13 -0.55 -6.81
N ASP A 176 4.66 0.33 -5.93
CA ASP A 176 4.90 1.77 -6.00
C ASP A 176 6.41 2.09 -5.98
N SER A 177 7.18 1.32 -5.21
CA SER A 177 8.62 1.50 -5.08
C SER A 177 9.38 1.33 -6.38
N TYR A 178 8.90 0.53 -7.33
CA TYR A 178 9.56 0.41 -8.63
C TYR A 178 9.59 1.75 -9.37
N PHE A 179 8.44 2.42 -9.48
CA PHE A 179 8.36 3.73 -10.13
C PHE A 179 9.09 4.80 -9.33
N THR A 180 9.06 4.72 -8.01
CA THR A 180 9.87 5.59 -7.15
C THR A 180 11.36 5.40 -7.42
N MET A 181 11.86 4.17 -7.52
CA MET A 181 13.27 3.87 -7.77
C MET A 181 13.72 4.36 -9.15
N LEU A 182 12.87 4.29 -10.18
CA LEU A 182 13.15 4.92 -11.47
C LEU A 182 13.32 6.44 -11.33
N GLY A 183 12.44 7.10 -10.58
CA GLY A 183 12.56 8.53 -10.29
C GLY A 183 13.83 8.87 -9.49
N LEU A 184 14.21 8.04 -8.52
CA LEU A 184 15.45 8.21 -7.75
C LEU A 184 16.69 8.09 -8.65
N ALA A 185 16.71 7.15 -9.60
CA ALA A 185 17.80 7.00 -10.55
C ALA A 185 17.96 8.27 -11.42
N GLU A 186 16.86 8.81 -11.94
CA GLU A 186 16.86 10.04 -12.74
C GLU A 186 17.26 11.29 -11.92
N SER A 187 16.91 11.32 -10.62
CA SER A 187 17.33 12.36 -9.67
C SER A 187 18.76 12.19 -9.14
N GLY A 188 19.50 11.15 -9.56
CA GLY A 188 20.87 10.87 -9.10
C GLY A 188 20.95 10.40 -7.64
N ARG A 189 19.85 9.90 -7.07
CA ARG A 189 19.74 9.39 -5.70
C ARG A 189 20.05 7.89 -5.64
N GLU A 190 21.23 7.52 -6.14
CA GLU A 190 21.73 6.14 -6.11
C GLU A 190 21.86 5.60 -4.69
N ASP A 191 22.10 6.48 -3.71
CA ASP A 191 22.11 6.18 -2.28
C ASP A 191 20.80 5.53 -1.83
N LEU A 192 19.66 6.19 -2.09
CA LEU A 192 18.35 5.69 -1.70
C LEU A 192 17.92 4.49 -2.54
N LEU A 193 18.27 4.47 -3.82
CA LEU A 193 17.98 3.33 -4.70
C LEU A 193 18.62 2.05 -4.15
N LYS A 194 19.87 2.14 -3.71
CA LYS A 194 20.58 1.01 -3.09
C LYS A 194 19.93 0.61 -1.76
N CYS A 195 19.60 1.56 -0.89
CA CYS A 195 18.91 1.27 0.37
C CYS A 195 17.57 0.53 0.15
N MET A 196 16.78 0.94 -0.84
CA MET A 196 15.52 0.29 -1.20
C MET A 196 15.76 -1.15 -1.69
N ALA A 197 16.74 -1.36 -2.56
CA ALA A 197 17.10 -2.70 -3.04
C ALA A 197 17.58 -3.63 -1.91
N ASP A 198 18.42 -3.11 -1.01
CA ASP A 198 18.91 -3.84 0.16
C ASP A 198 17.76 -4.22 1.11
N ASN A 199 16.79 -3.33 1.31
CA ASN A 199 15.57 -3.62 2.08
C ASN A 199 14.70 -4.72 1.43
N PHE A 200 14.58 -4.73 0.10
CA PHE A 200 13.85 -5.79 -0.61
C PHE A 200 14.55 -7.15 -0.50
N ALA A 201 15.86 -7.18 -0.67
CA ALA A 201 16.65 -8.40 -0.45
C ALA A 201 16.47 -8.90 0.99
N TRP A 202 16.56 -8.01 1.97
CA TRP A 202 16.35 -8.35 3.38
C TRP A 202 14.94 -8.91 3.64
N MET A 203 13.89 -8.34 3.05
CA MET A 203 12.53 -8.88 3.19
C MET A 203 12.38 -10.27 2.58
N ILE A 204 13.01 -10.54 1.43
CA ILE A 204 13.03 -11.89 0.83
C ILE A 204 13.74 -12.88 1.76
N GLU A 205 14.89 -12.51 2.29
CA GLU A 205 15.66 -13.37 3.20
C GLU A 205 14.91 -13.66 4.52
N ASN A 206 14.16 -12.69 5.05
CA ASN A 206 13.51 -12.81 6.35
C ASN A 206 12.06 -13.33 6.29
N TYR A 207 11.34 -13.04 5.20
CA TYR A 207 9.91 -13.37 5.06
C TYR A 207 9.63 -14.28 3.85
N GLY A 208 10.64 -14.70 3.10
CA GLY A 208 10.52 -15.55 1.92
C GLY A 208 9.97 -14.85 0.67
N HIS A 209 9.49 -13.60 0.80
CA HIS A 209 8.94 -12.79 -0.29
C HIS A 209 8.92 -11.31 0.09
N ILE A 210 8.61 -10.44 -0.87
CA ILE A 210 8.37 -9.02 -0.61
C ILE A 210 6.85 -8.82 -0.35
N PRO A 211 6.43 -8.45 0.87
CA PRO A 211 5.02 -8.18 1.16
C PRO A 211 4.55 -6.93 0.40
N ASN A 212 3.22 -6.76 0.23
CA ASN A 212 2.67 -5.57 -0.43
C ASN A 212 3.21 -4.27 0.17
N GLY A 213 3.30 -4.20 1.50
CA GLY A 213 4.10 -3.20 2.19
C GLY A 213 4.69 -3.78 3.46
N ASN A 214 5.60 -3.06 4.12
CA ASN A 214 6.28 -3.54 5.33
C ASN A 214 5.38 -3.48 6.58
N ARG A 215 4.23 -4.16 6.55
CA ARG A 215 3.31 -4.31 7.68
C ARG A 215 2.96 -5.78 7.93
N THR A 216 2.74 -6.17 9.17
CA THR A 216 2.42 -7.57 9.56
C THR A 216 1.21 -8.12 8.83
N TYR A 217 0.17 -7.31 8.64
CA TYR A 217 -1.04 -7.69 7.90
C TYR A 217 -0.87 -7.75 6.37
N TYR A 218 0.32 -7.47 5.85
CA TYR A 218 0.70 -7.71 4.45
C TYR A 218 1.59 -8.94 4.27
N LEU A 219 2.03 -9.62 5.33
CA LEU A 219 2.86 -10.83 5.22
C LEU A 219 2.14 -12.01 4.60
N SER A 220 0.80 -12.03 4.63
CA SER A 220 -0.01 -13.05 3.94
C SER A 220 -0.27 -12.71 2.47
N ARG A 221 0.22 -11.56 1.96
CA ARG A 221 -0.07 -11.07 0.60
C ARG A 221 1.16 -10.41 -0.03
N SER A 222 1.78 -11.05 -1.01
CA SER A 222 2.70 -10.35 -1.92
C SER A 222 1.92 -9.50 -2.92
N SER A 223 2.38 -8.28 -3.19
CA SER A 223 1.86 -7.53 -4.35
C SER A 223 2.27 -8.20 -5.65
N ARG A 224 1.43 -8.04 -6.68
CA ARG A 224 1.56 -8.67 -8.00
C ARG A 224 3.01 -8.61 -8.50
N ARG A 225 3.64 -9.78 -8.66
CA ARG A 225 4.98 -9.92 -9.28
C ARG A 225 4.91 -9.43 -10.73
N PHE A 226 5.86 -8.57 -11.12
CA PHE A 226 6.13 -8.31 -12.53
C PHE A 226 7.11 -9.37 -13.04
N SER A 227 6.72 -10.10 -14.07
CA SER A 227 7.67 -10.78 -14.96
C SER A 227 7.87 -9.86 -16.16
N PRO A 228 9.11 -9.67 -16.65
CA PRO A 228 9.42 -8.85 -17.84
C PRO A 228 8.68 -9.34 -19.09
#